data_AF-A0A399YTC7-F1
#
_entry.id   AF-A0A399YTC7-F1
#
_cell.length_a   1.000
_cell.length_b   1.000
_cell.length_c   1.000
_cell.angle_alpha   90.00
_cell.angle_beta   90.00
_cell.angle_gamma   90.00
#
_symmetry.space_group_name_H-M   'P 1'
#
loop_
_entity.id
_entity.type
_entity.pdbx_description
1 polymer ?
#
loop_
_entity_poly.entity_id
_entity_poly.type
_entity_poly.pdbx_seq_one_letter_code
_entity_poly.pdbx_strand_id
1 'polypeptide(L)'
;MNDINEKTLIEALDLLEQGQTVDEIVARYPGEGADLRPFLQTAAALATLAAQPRVAAQSRSRVDFLAAADEMATAPARRAPSFGRWARRLVMPLLAVVVAVFMGGTLLAGATGAAVPGSALYSTKRRIEEVRLNLAADPERAAALREAFRQERIREIEDLFAAGSAAQVELTGAIETMAGDRWQVAGLPVALTGGTILDGTPAIGAVVRVDGQTTA
;
A
#
# COMPACT_ATOMS: atom_id res chain seq x y z
N MET A 1 24.53 -28.08 -15.78
CA MET A 1 24.05 -26.84 -15.16
C MET A 1 25.06 -25.80 -15.60
N ASN A 2 24.76 -24.99 -16.61
CA ASN A 2 25.73 -24.02 -17.13
C ASN A 2 25.77 -22.83 -16.16
N ASP A 3 26.87 -22.70 -15.42
CA ASP A 3 27.15 -21.57 -14.55
C ASP A 3 27.52 -20.36 -15.42
N ILE A 4 26.52 -19.62 -15.89
CA ILE A 4 26.75 -18.26 -16.40
C ILE A 4 27.28 -17.46 -15.21
N ASN A 5 28.39 -16.74 -15.41
CA ASN A 5 28.92 -15.87 -14.39
C ASN A 5 27.92 -14.73 -14.13
N GLU A 6 27.45 -14.61 -12.88
CA GLU A 6 26.50 -13.59 -12.44
C GLU A 6 26.93 -12.18 -12.88
N LYS A 7 28.23 -11.89 -12.84
CA LYS A 7 28.78 -10.60 -13.29
C LYS A 7 28.57 -10.35 -14.78
N THR A 8 28.76 -11.38 -15.61
CA THR A 8 28.57 -11.30 -17.07
C THR A 8 27.09 -11.08 -17.42
N LEU A 9 26.19 -11.76 -16.71
CA LEU A 9 24.75 -11.60 -16.90
C LEU A 9 24.28 -10.19 -16.54
N ILE A 10 24.72 -9.65 -15.41
CA ILE A 10 24.39 -8.28 -14.97
C ILE A 10 24.89 -7.26 -16.01
N GLU A 11 26.13 -7.39 -16.46
CA GLU A 11 26.69 -6.48 -17.48
C GLU A 11 25.96 -6.57 -18.82
N ALA A 12 25.54 -7.78 -19.23
CA ALA A 12 24.75 -7.98 -20.44
C ALA A 12 23.35 -7.36 -20.34
N LEU A 13 22.72 -7.40 -19.16
CA LEU A 13 21.42 -6.76 -18.90
C LEU A 13 21.53 -5.22 -18.89
N ASP A 14 22.59 -4.66 -18.29
CA ASP A 14 22.86 -3.21 -18.33
C ASP A 14 23.02 -2.70 -19.78
N LEU A 15 23.69 -3.47 -20.63
CA LEU A 15 23.85 -3.13 -22.06
C LEU A 15 22.51 -3.18 -22.82
N LEU A 16 21.63 -4.11 -22.45
CA LEU A 16 20.27 -4.20 -22.99
C LEU A 16 19.42 -3.00 -22.56
N GLU A 17 19.53 -2.56 -21.31
CA GLU A 17 18.87 -1.34 -20.81
C GLU A 17 19.38 -0.06 -21.50
N GLN A 18 20.67 -0.02 -21.86
CA GLN A 18 21.27 1.05 -22.65
C GLN A 18 20.84 1.05 -24.13
N GLY A 19 20.03 0.08 -24.56
CA GLY A 19 19.42 0.02 -25.89
C GLY A 19 20.19 -0.79 -26.93
N GLN A 20 21.20 -1.58 -26.53
CA GLN A 20 21.86 -2.51 -27.46
C GLN A 20 20.96 -3.72 -27.74
N THR A 21 21.07 -4.28 -28.95
CA THR A 21 20.25 -5.43 -29.35
C THR A 21 20.82 -6.74 -28.78
N VAL A 22 19.95 -7.74 -28.61
CA VAL A 22 20.35 -9.06 -28.07
C VAL A 22 21.49 -9.68 -28.88
N ASP A 23 21.47 -9.56 -30.21
CA ASP A 23 22.51 -10.15 -31.06
C ASP A 23 23.86 -9.40 -30.97
N GLU A 24 23.86 -8.08 -30.74
CA GLU A 24 25.08 -7.30 -30.51
C GLU A 24 25.75 -7.63 -29.17
N ILE A 25 24.94 -7.87 -28.12
CA ILE A 25 25.43 -8.23 -26.79
C ILE A 25 25.99 -9.65 -26.81
N VAL A 26 25.30 -10.60 -27.47
CA VAL A 26 25.76 -11.99 -27.61
C VAL A 26 27.06 -12.09 -28.42
N ALA A 27 27.25 -11.23 -29.43
CA ALA A 27 28.49 -11.17 -30.21
C ALA A 27 29.70 -10.71 -29.38
N ARG A 28 29.49 -9.96 -28.29
CA ARG A 28 30.54 -9.51 -27.36
C ARG A 28 31.02 -10.64 -26.42
N TYR A 29 30.19 -11.68 -26.22
CA TYR A 29 30.47 -12.82 -25.33
C TYR A 29 30.34 -14.16 -26.07
N PRO A 30 31.23 -14.47 -27.04
CA PRO A 30 31.09 -15.64 -27.91
C PRO A 30 31.21 -16.99 -27.17
N GLY A 31 31.83 -17.02 -25.99
CA GLY A 31 31.97 -18.23 -25.17
C GLY A 31 30.70 -18.62 -24.39
N GLU A 32 29.85 -17.65 -24.04
CA GLU A 32 28.65 -17.83 -23.20
C GLU A 32 27.36 -17.44 -23.94
N GLY A 33 27.46 -17.09 -25.23
CA GLY A 33 26.36 -16.54 -26.02
C GLY A 33 25.14 -17.46 -26.15
N ALA A 34 25.36 -18.79 -26.18
CA ALA A 34 24.27 -19.77 -26.22
C ALA A 34 23.43 -19.77 -24.94
N ASP A 35 24.07 -19.52 -23.80
CA ASP A 35 23.44 -19.53 -22.49
C ASP A 35 22.86 -18.16 -22.12
N LEU A 36 23.47 -17.05 -22.56
CA LEU A 36 22.99 -15.68 -22.31
C LEU A 36 21.74 -15.33 -23.11
N ARG A 37 21.61 -15.88 -24.33
CA ARG A 37 20.54 -15.51 -25.27
C ARG A 37 19.12 -15.67 -24.71
N PRO A 38 18.74 -16.77 -24.03
CA PRO A 38 17.41 -16.90 -23.43
C PRO A 38 17.09 -15.84 -22.37
N PHE A 39 18.08 -15.46 -21.54
CA PHE A 39 17.90 -14.45 -20.49
C PHE A 39 17.66 -13.06 -21.09
N LEU A 40 18.46 -12.68 -22.10
CA LEU A 40 18.32 -11.41 -22.79
C LEU A 40 17.01 -11.32 -23.59
N GLN A 41 16.58 -12.40 -24.24
CA GLN A 41 15.28 -12.47 -24.91
C GLN A 41 14.12 -12.32 -23.93
N THR A 42 14.21 -12.94 -22.75
CA THR A 42 13.19 -12.82 -21.70
C THR A 42 13.13 -11.39 -21.16
N ALA A 43 14.28 -10.79 -20.84
CA ALA A 43 14.36 -9.41 -20.38
C ALA A 43 13.79 -8.42 -21.42
N ALA A 44 14.13 -8.59 -22.70
CA ALA A 44 13.58 -7.78 -23.78
C ALA A 44 12.05 -7.95 -23.91
N ALA A 45 11.54 -9.18 -23.82
CA ALA A 45 10.10 -9.43 -23.85
C ALA A 45 9.38 -8.77 -22.65
N LEU A 46 9.93 -8.89 -21.44
CA LEU A 46 9.40 -8.22 -20.25
C LEU A 46 9.42 -6.69 -20.36
N ALA A 47 10.48 -6.10 -20.93
CA ALA A 47 10.55 -4.66 -21.16
C ALA A 47 9.44 -4.18 -22.11
N THR A 48 9.10 -4.95 -23.14
CA THR A 48 7.96 -4.64 -24.03
C THR A 48 6.61 -4.79 -23.34
N LEU A 49 6.47 -5.73 -22.39
CA LEU A 49 5.27 -5.92 -21.56
C LEU A 49 5.10 -4.79 -20.53
N ALA A 50 6.18 -4.32 -19.91
CA ALA A 50 6.15 -3.15 -19.03
C ALA A 50 5.81 -1.87 -19.81
N ALA A 51 6.18 -1.80 -21.08
CA ALA A 51 5.75 -0.76 -22.01
C ALA A 51 4.28 -0.89 -22.48
N GLN A 52 3.59 -2.00 -22.18
CA GLN A 52 2.15 -2.12 -22.49
C GLN A 52 1.31 -1.19 -21.59
N PRO A 53 0.23 -0.61 -22.14
CA PRO A 53 -0.11 0.78 -21.90
C PRO A 53 -1.05 0.96 -20.70
N ARG A 54 -0.61 0.68 -19.48
CA ARG A 54 -1.36 1.12 -18.28
C ARG A 54 -1.36 2.65 -18.19
N VAL A 55 -0.30 3.31 -18.66
CA VAL A 55 -0.14 4.77 -18.64
C VAL A 55 -0.76 5.45 -19.86
N ALA A 56 -0.68 4.86 -21.07
CA ALA A 56 -1.24 5.48 -22.28
C ALA A 56 -2.76 5.29 -22.43
N ALA A 57 -3.34 4.21 -21.89
CA ALA A 57 -4.79 4.08 -21.79
C ALA A 57 -5.37 5.07 -20.75
N GLN A 58 -4.66 5.28 -19.64
CA GLN A 58 -5.05 6.23 -18.61
C GLN A 58 -4.89 7.69 -19.07
N SER A 59 -3.88 8.00 -19.87
CA SER A 59 -3.72 9.34 -20.45
C SER A 59 -4.79 9.66 -21.49
N ARG A 60 -5.14 8.71 -22.38
CA ARG A 60 -6.27 8.86 -23.31
C ARG A 60 -7.59 9.03 -22.57
N SER A 61 -7.89 8.15 -21.62
CA SER A 61 -9.09 8.28 -20.79
C SER A 61 -9.13 9.61 -20.01
N ARG A 62 -7.99 10.10 -19.53
CA ARG A 62 -7.89 11.42 -18.89
C ARG A 62 -8.15 12.56 -19.86
N VAL A 63 -7.58 12.50 -21.06
CA VAL A 63 -7.80 13.52 -22.12
C VAL A 63 -9.25 13.52 -22.56
N ASP A 64 -9.86 12.36 -22.80
CA ASP A 64 -11.27 12.22 -23.18
C ASP A 64 -12.19 12.72 -22.08
N PHE A 65 -11.87 12.41 -20.82
CA PHE A 65 -12.61 12.89 -19.64
C PHE A 65 -12.50 14.42 -19.48
N LEU A 66 -11.31 14.99 -19.65
CA LEU A 66 -11.10 16.44 -19.57
C LEU A 66 -11.77 17.18 -20.72
N ALA A 67 -11.77 16.60 -21.94
CA ALA A 67 -12.48 17.15 -23.09
C ALA A 67 -14.00 17.13 -22.87
N ALA A 68 -14.55 16.03 -22.35
CA ALA A 68 -15.97 15.94 -21.99
C ALA A 68 -16.35 16.92 -20.86
N ALA A 69 -15.45 17.14 -19.90
CA ALA A 69 -15.64 18.11 -18.83
C ALA A 69 -15.60 19.57 -19.33
N ASP A 70 -14.73 19.88 -20.30
CA ASP A 70 -14.66 21.20 -20.92
C ASP A 70 -15.88 21.49 -21.80
N GLU A 71 -16.39 20.48 -22.51
CA GLU A 71 -17.65 20.57 -23.26
C GLU A 71 -18.85 20.82 -22.32
N MET A 72 -18.87 20.19 -21.14
CA MET A 72 -19.86 20.48 -20.09
C MET A 72 -19.69 21.85 -19.44
N ALA A 73 -18.46 22.38 -19.36
CA ALA A 73 -18.16 23.70 -18.79
C ALA A 73 -18.48 24.85 -19.74
N THR A 74 -18.31 24.62 -21.05
CA THR A 74 -18.56 25.60 -22.13
C THR A 74 -19.98 25.53 -22.68
N ALA A 75 -20.73 24.45 -22.38
CA ALA A 75 -22.17 24.39 -22.63
C ALA A 75 -22.86 25.61 -22.00
N PRO A 76 -23.72 26.33 -22.75
CA PRO A 76 -24.40 27.51 -22.22
C PRO A 76 -25.16 27.08 -20.98
N ALA A 77 -24.85 27.71 -19.84
CA ALA A 77 -25.43 27.40 -18.55
C ALA A 77 -26.97 27.47 -18.66
N ARG A 78 -27.60 26.32 -18.93
CA ARG A 78 -29.04 26.18 -18.87
C ARG A 78 -29.40 26.62 -17.47
N ARG A 79 -30.16 27.71 -17.34
CA ARG A 79 -30.59 28.26 -16.05
C ARG A 79 -31.10 27.10 -15.22
N ALA A 80 -30.28 26.66 -14.27
CA ALA A 80 -30.61 25.52 -13.45
C ALA A 80 -31.92 25.87 -12.72
N PRO A 81 -32.94 24.99 -12.73
CA PRO A 81 -34.12 25.23 -11.94
C PRO A 81 -33.71 25.47 -10.48
N SER A 82 -34.50 26.25 -9.74
CA SER A 82 -34.26 26.60 -8.33
C SER A 82 -33.93 25.40 -7.44
N PHE A 83 -34.28 24.19 -7.87
CA PHE A 83 -33.85 22.91 -7.30
C PHE A 83 -32.32 22.75 -7.18
N GLY A 84 -31.51 23.23 -8.14
CA GLY A 84 -30.04 23.17 -8.04
C GLY A 84 -29.46 24.09 -6.95
N ARG A 85 -30.12 25.21 -6.66
CA ARG A 85 -29.78 26.09 -5.53
C ARG A 85 -30.22 25.50 -4.18
N TRP A 86 -31.36 24.79 -4.17
CA TRP A 86 -31.84 24.04 -2.99
C TRP A 86 -30.97 22.81 -2.69
N ALA A 87 -30.63 22.04 -3.72
CA ALA A 87 -29.67 20.94 -3.65
C ALA A 87 -28.32 21.46 -3.17
N ARG A 88 -27.78 22.58 -3.70
CA ARG A 88 -26.53 23.16 -3.20
C ARG A 88 -26.62 23.63 -1.74
N ARG A 89 -27.78 24.11 -1.28
CA ARG A 89 -28.02 24.49 0.13
C ARG A 89 -28.08 23.28 1.07
N LEU A 90 -28.41 22.09 0.57
CA LEU A 90 -28.41 20.84 1.35
C LEU A 90 -27.08 20.06 1.22
N VAL A 91 -26.47 20.11 0.04
CA VAL A 91 -25.22 19.40 -0.29
C VAL A 91 -24.00 20.09 0.30
N MET A 92 -23.95 21.44 0.37
CA MET A 92 -22.84 22.15 1.00
C MET A 92 -22.68 21.87 2.51
N PRO A 93 -23.74 21.91 3.35
CA PRO A 93 -23.60 21.51 4.75
C PRO A 93 -23.31 20.01 4.87
N LEU A 94 -23.87 19.15 4.01
CA LEU A 94 -23.54 17.72 4.01
C LEU A 94 -22.06 17.48 3.69
N LEU A 95 -21.52 18.16 2.68
CA LEU A 95 -20.10 18.10 2.32
C LEU A 95 -19.21 18.67 3.44
N ALA A 96 -19.63 19.77 4.08
CA ALA A 96 -18.93 20.34 5.22
C ALA A 96 -18.95 19.40 6.43
N VAL A 97 -20.07 18.70 6.68
CA VAL A 97 -20.17 17.65 7.71
C VAL A 97 -19.28 16.47 7.34
N VAL A 98 -19.26 16.02 6.09
CA VAL A 98 -18.35 14.97 5.62
C VAL A 98 -16.90 15.40 5.85
N VAL A 99 -16.49 16.59 5.39
CA VAL A 99 -15.14 17.11 5.61
C VAL A 99 -14.81 17.27 7.10
N ALA A 100 -15.76 17.73 7.92
CA ALA A 100 -15.59 17.86 9.37
C ALA A 100 -15.50 16.51 10.08
N VAL A 101 -16.22 15.48 9.63
CA VAL A 101 -16.07 14.09 10.10
C VAL A 101 -14.72 13.52 9.65
N PHE A 102 -14.29 13.83 8.43
CA PHE A 102 -12.99 13.44 7.89
C PHE A 102 -11.81 14.13 8.59
N MET A 103 -11.99 15.35 9.11
CA MET A 103 -10.94 16.12 9.79
C MET A 103 -11.02 16.03 11.32
N GLY A 104 -12.20 15.76 11.87
CA GLY A 104 -12.51 15.73 13.31
C GLY A 104 -12.76 14.33 13.89
N GLY A 105 -12.49 13.26 13.15
CA GLY A 105 -12.66 11.86 13.58
C GLY A 105 -11.84 11.41 14.80
N THR A 106 -11.24 12.33 15.55
CA THR A 106 -10.53 12.10 16.81
C THR A 106 -11.37 12.43 18.06
N LEU A 107 -12.58 13.02 17.96
CA LEU A 107 -13.23 13.68 19.11
C LEU A 107 -14.56 13.11 19.61
N LEU A 108 -15.11 12.03 19.04
CA LEU A 108 -16.35 11.43 19.57
C LEU A 108 -16.10 10.05 20.19
N ALA A 109 -15.38 10.05 21.31
CA ALA A 109 -15.35 8.93 22.24
C ALA A 109 -16.67 8.91 23.03
N GLY A 110 -17.62 8.07 22.60
CA GLY A 110 -18.91 7.95 23.26
C GLY A 110 -19.80 6.87 22.67
N ALA A 111 -19.64 5.63 23.15
CA ALA A 111 -20.66 4.59 23.25
C ALA A 111 -21.53 4.23 22.02
N THR A 112 -20.96 4.17 20.82
CA THR A 112 -21.45 3.29 19.74
C THR A 112 -20.27 2.64 19.04
N GLY A 113 -20.08 1.33 19.27
CA GLY A 113 -19.08 0.45 18.63
C GLY A 113 -17.92 1.13 17.93
N ALA A 114 -16.95 1.63 18.70
CA ALA A 114 -15.69 2.12 18.13
C ALA A 114 -15.14 1.05 17.17
N ALA A 115 -14.57 1.46 16.05
CA ALA A 115 -13.99 0.54 15.08
C ALA A 115 -12.74 -0.11 15.68
N VAL A 116 -12.96 -1.14 16.50
CA VAL A 116 -11.96 -1.98 17.16
C VAL A 116 -11.65 -3.17 16.24
N PRO A 117 -10.42 -3.73 16.25
CA PRO A 117 -10.12 -4.93 15.48
C PRO A 117 -11.16 -6.04 15.72
N GLY A 118 -11.54 -6.75 14.64
CA GLY A 118 -12.60 -7.76 14.68
C GLY A 118 -14.04 -7.23 14.53
N SER A 119 -14.27 -5.91 14.59
CA SER A 119 -15.60 -5.32 14.35
C SER A 119 -15.90 -5.11 12.86
N ALA A 120 -17.19 -5.08 12.49
CA ALA A 120 -17.62 -4.83 11.10
C ALA A 120 -17.12 -3.48 10.55
N LEU A 121 -17.10 -2.44 11.41
CA LEU A 121 -16.67 -1.09 11.06
C LEU A 121 -15.15 -0.95 10.94
N TYR A 122 -14.38 -1.92 11.44
CA TYR A 122 -12.92 -1.92 11.35
C TYR A 122 -12.42 -1.91 9.91
N SER A 123 -13.04 -2.72 9.05
CA SER A 123 -12.71 -2.76 7.61
C SER A 123 -12.88 -1.37 6.95
N THR A 124 -13.86 -0.60 7.40
CA THR A 124 -14.11 0.76 6.93
C THR A 124 -13.06 1.73 7.46
N LYS A 125 -12.63 1.60 8.73
CA LYS A 125 -11.51 2.38 9.29
C LYS A 125 -10.25 2.17 8.45
N ARG A 126 -9.87 0.91 8.18
CA ARG A 126 -8.69 0.58 7.36
C ARG A 126 -8.74 1.17 5.95
N ARG A 127 -9.91 1.11 5.28
CA ARG A 127 -10.10 1.75 3.96
C ARG A 127 -9.93 3.27 4.00
N ILE A 128 -10.44 3.93 5.05
CA ILE A 128 -10.30 5.39 5.19
C ILE A 128 -8.83 5.78 5.42
N GLU A 129 -8.09 4.98 6.21
CA GLU A 129 -6.65 5.17 6.43
C GLU A 129 -5.86 5.05 5.13
N GLU A 130 -6.17 4.03 4.31
CA GLU A 130 -5.54 3.83 3.00
C GLU A 130 -5.80 4.98 2.03
N VAL A 131 -7.04 5.47 1.97
CA VAL A 131 -7.39 6.66 1.15
C VAL A 131 -6.60 7.87 1.62
N ARG A 132 -6.45 8.09 2.93
CA ARG A 132 -5.64 9.20 3.47
C ARG A 132 -4.16 9.08 3.10
N LEU A 133 -3.60 7.87 3.11
CA LEU A 133 -2.23 7.62 2.66
C LEU A 133 -2.07 7.91 1.17
N ASN A 134 -3.01 7.47 0.33
CA ASN A 134 -2.96 7.68 -1.12
C ASN A 134 -3.15 9.16 -1.52
N LEU A 135 -3.83 9.95 -0.70
CA LEU A 135 -3.99 11.40 -0.88
C LEU A 135 -2.80 12.20 -0.36
N ALA A 136 -1.93 11.60 0.46
CA ALA A 136 -0.70 12.26 0.91
C ALA A 136 0.32 12.29 -0.24
N ALA A 137 0.31 13.37 -1.01
CA ALA A 137 1.20 13.56 -2.15
C ALA A 137 2.69 13.72 -1.77
N ASP A 138 2.95 14.15 -0.53
CA ASP A 138 4.29 14.38 0.01
C ASP A 138 4.79 13.14 0.79
N PRO A 139 6.00 12.63 0.49
CA PRO A 139 6.58 11.48 1.19
C PRO A 139 6.72 11.68 2.71
N GLU A 140 7.05 12.89 3.20
CA GLU A 140 7.19 13.14 4.64
C GLU A 140 5.84 13.00 5.36
N ARG A 141 4.80 13.63 4.80
CA ARG A 141 3.43 13.51 5.32
C ARG A 141 2.91 12.06 5.29
N ALA A 142 3.24 11.30 4.24
CA ALA A 142 2.88 9.90 4.16
C ALA A 142 3.60 9.07 5.23
N ALA A 143 4.89 9.33 5.50
CA ALA A 143 5.64 8.67 6.57
C ALA A 143 5.04 8.98 7.96
N ALA A 144 4.71 10.25 8.23
CA ALA A 144 4.07 10.66 9.48
C ALA A 144 2.70 9.99 9.68
N LEU A 145 1.89 9.86 8.63
CA LEU A 145 0.60 9.16 8.69
C LEU A 145 0.77 7.67 8.97
N ARG A 146 1.74 7.00 8.33
CA ARG A 146 2.03 5.58 8.60
C ARG A 146 2.41 5.37 10.05
N GLU A 147 3.27 6.22 10.59
CA GLU A 147 3.67 6.16 11.99
C GLU A 147 2.48 6.39 12.94
N ALA A 148 1.64 7.39 12.65
CA ALA A 148 0.43 7.64 13.44
C ALA A 148 -0.53 6.43 13.43
N PHE A 149 -0.78 5.81 12.27
CA PHE A 149 -1.63 4.62 12.19
C PHE A 149 -1.02 3.40 12.87
N ARG A 150 0.31 3.26 12.84
CA ARG A 150 1.03 2.21 13.56
C ARG A 150 0.86 2.36 15.08
N GLN A 151 1.06 3.57 15.60
CA GLN A 151 0.88 3.86 17.03
C GLN A 151 -0.58 3.65 17.46
N GLU A 152 -1.53 4.01 16.60
CA GLU A 152 -2.95 3.74 16.84
C GLU A 152 -3.25 2.24 16.90
N ARG A 153 -2.64 1.39 16.03
CA ARG A 153 -2.82 -0.07 16.12
C ARG A 153 -2.35 -0.62 17.46
N ILE A 154 -1.22 -0.14 17.98
CA ILE A 154 -0.70 -0.58 19.28
C ILE A 154 -1.72 -0.26 20.38
N ARG A 155 -2.25 0.97 20.42
CA ARG A 155 -3.27 1.37 21.40
C ARG A 155 -4.54 0.53 21.31
N GLU A 156 -5.01 0.23 20.10
CA GLU A 156 -6.19 -0.64 19.95
C GLU A 156 -5.96 -2.05 20.48
N ILE A 157 -4.75 -2.60 20.35
CA ILE A 157 -4.39 -3.91 20.90
C ILE A 157 -4.31 -3.84 22.43
N GLU A 158 -3.75 -2.76 22.99
CA GLU A 158 -3.75 -2.52 24.43
C GLU A 158 -5.17 -2.40 24.99
N ASP A 159 -6.07 -1.71 24.29
CA ASP A 159 -7.49 -1.61 24.64
C ASP A 159 -8.17 -2.99 24.62
N LEU A 160 -7.85 -3.83 23.64
CA LEU A 160 -8.34 -5.22 23.57
C LEU A 160 -7.85 -6.06 24.75
N PHE A 161 -6.58 -5.90 25.16
CA PHE A 161 -6.05 -6.56 26.35
C PHE A 161 -6.73 -6.06 27.62
N ALA A 162 -6.92 -4.75 27.77
CA ALA A 162 -7.63 -4.17 28.90
C ALA A 162 -9.09 -4.65 28.97
N ALA A 163 -9.73 -4.85 27.82
CA ALA A 163 -11.10 -5.36 27.70
C ALA A 163 -11.20 -6.89 27.75
N GLY A 164 -10.10 -7.64 27.84
CA GLY A 164 -10.09 -9.11 27.80
C GLY A 164 -10.78 -9.67 26.54
N SER A 165 -10.65 -8.99 25.42
CA SER A 165 -11.37 -9.30 24.18
C SER A 165 -10.46 -9.96 23.16
N ALA A 166 -10.92 -11.08 22.60
CA ALA A 166 -10.21 -11.80 21.55
C ALA A 166 -10.61 -11.28 20.16
N ALA A 167 -9.64 -10.81 19.39
CA ALA A 167 -9.84 -10.32 18.03
C ALA A 167 -8.62 -10.59 17.16
N GLN A 168 -8.83 -10.75 15.85
CA GLN A 168 -7.74 -10.80 14.89
C GLN A 168 -7.10 -9.42 14.76
N VAL A 169 -5.77 -9.36 14.87
CA VAL A 169 -4.97 -8.14 14.86
C VAL A 169 -3.73 -8.30 13.99
N GLU A 170 -3.25 -7.16 13.50
CA GLU A 170 -1.96 -7.02 12.82
C GLU A 170 -1.11 -6.03 13.64
N LEU A 171 0.13 -6.42 13.95
CA LEU A 171 1.10 -5.60 14.66
C LEU A 171 2.36 -5.47 13.81
N THR A 172 2.94 -4.27 13.74
CA THR A 172 4.23 -4.06 13.07
C THR A 172 5.18 -3.31 14.00
N GLY A 173 6.39 -3.83 14.18
CA GLY A 173 7.42 -3.18 14.96
C GLY A 173 8.69 -4.00 15.11
N ALA A 174 9.67 -3.44 15.82
CA ALA A 174 10.92 -4.13 16.10
C ALA A 174 10.71 -5.22 17.16
N ILE A 175 11.38 -6.35 16.98
CA ILE A 175 11.54 -7.34 18.05
C ILE A 175 12.46 -6.74 19.11
N GLU A 176 11.94 -6.55 20.32
CA GLU A 176 12.70 -6.00 21.45
C GLU A 176 13.32 -7.12 22.30
N THR A 177 12.58 -8.22 22.49
CA THR A 177 13.01 -9.37 23.28
C THR A 177 12.56 -10.67 22.62
N MET A 178 13.38 -11.71 22.69
CA MET A 178 13.05 -13.08 22.28
C MET A 178 13.40 -14.05 23.41
N ALA A 179 12.39 -14.60 24.09
CA ALA A 179 12.56 -15.57 25.15
C ALA A 179 11.71 -16.82 24.90
N GLY A 180 12.30 -17.81 24.22
CA GLY A 180 11.59 -19.04 23.83
C GLY A 180 10.43 -18.74 22.90
N ASP A 181 9.22 -19.08 23.34
CA ASP A 181 7.95 -18.85 22.64
C ASP A 181 7.31 -17.48 22.97
N ARG A 182 7.89 -16.67 23.86
CA ARG A 182 7.36 -15.35 24.22
C ARG A 182 8.32 -14.25 23.79
N TRP A 183 7.88 -13.47 22.83
CA TRP A 183 8.62 -12.34 22.27
C TRP A 183 7.94 -11.03 22.65
N GLN A 184 8.67 -9.93 22.50
CA GLN A 184 8.12 -8.59 22.65
C GLN A 184 8.34 -7.83 21.34
N VAL A 185 7.26 -7.27 20.79
CA VAL A 185 7.28 -6.52 19.54
C VAL A 185 6.55 -5.20 19.75
N ALA A 186 7.23 -4.07 19.54
CA ALA A 186 6.70 -2.73 19.80
C ALA A 186 6.05 -2.60 21.20
N GLY A 187 6.73 -3.10 22.23
CA GLY A 187 6.24 -3.13 23.61
C GLY A 187 5.19 -4.21 23.93
N LEU A 188 4.54 -4.81 22.93
CA LEU A 188 3.46 -5.79 23.14
C LEU A 188 3.99 -7.23 23.21
N PRO A 189 3.47 -8.07 24.13
CA PRO A 189 3.84 -9.47 24.21
C PRO A 189 3.24 -10.26 23.05
N VAL A 190 4.06 -11.09 22.40
CA VAL A 190 3.67 -12.00 21.32
C VAL A 190 4.03 -13.42 21.73
N ALA A 191 3.03 -14.29 21.83
CA ALA A 191 3.22 -15.71 22.08
C ALA A 191 3.21 -16.50 20.76
N LEU A 192 4.28 -17.23 20.50
CA LEU A 192 4.38 -18.17 19.39
C LEU A 192 3.71 -19.48 19.77
N THR A 193 2.94 -20.03 18.85
CA THR A 193 2.28 -21.33 19.01
C THR A 193 2.87 -22.34 18.03
N GLY A 194 2.52 -23.62 18.17
CA GLY A 194 2.94 -24.65 17.21
C GLY A 194 2.45 -24.42 15.77
N GLY A 195 1.47 -23.54 15.57
CA GLY A 195 0.98 -23.14 14.25
C GLY A 195 1.58 -21.83 13.72
N THR A 196 2.49 -21.19 14.46
CA THR A 196 3.07 -19.92 14.02
C THR A 196 4.06 -20.14 12.88
N ILE A 197 3.84 -19.43 11.77
CA ILE A 197 4.73 -19.43 10.61
C ILE A 197 5.73 -18.29 10.78
N LEU A 198 7.02 -18.61 10.71
CA LEU A 198 8.10 -17.63 10.79
C LEU A 198 8.71 -17.47 9.39
N ASP A 199 8.42 -16.34 8.75
CA ASP A 199 9.02 -15.97 7.48
C ASP A 199 10.31 -15.16 7.71
N GLY A 200 11.41 -15.62 7.10
CA GLY A 200 12.71 -14.96 7.22
C GLY A 200 13.51 -15.38 8.46
N THR A 201 14.45 -14.53 8.88
CA THR A 201 15.34 -14.79 10.04
C THR A 201 15.03 -13.79 11.16
N PRO A 202 14.14 -14.13 12.10
CA PRO A 202 13.79 -13.25 13.20
C PRO A 202 14.98 -13.05 14.14
N ALA A 203 15.26 -11.80 14.49
CA ALA A 203 16.31 -11.41 15.40
C ALA A 203 15.90 -10.16 16.19
N ILE A 204 16.46 -9.97 17.39
CA ILE A 204 16.27 -8.73 18.16
C ILE A 204 16.72 -7.53 17.31
N GLY A 205 15.89 -6.49 17.27
CA GLY A 205 16.07 -5.30 16.43
C GLY A 205 15.46 -5.40 15.04
N ALA A 206 15.12 -6.59 14.55
CA ALA A 206 14.46 -6.76 13.26
C ALA A 206 13.00 -6.25 13.32
N VAL A 207 12.58 -5.51 12.30
CA VAL A 207 11.18 -5.08 12.15
C VAL A 207 10.38 -6.23 11.56
N VAL A 208 9.33 -6.63 12.25
CA VAL A 208 8.43 -7.73 11.85
C VAL A 208 7.00 -7.24 11.74
N ARG A 209 6.22 -7.94 10.90
CA ARG A 209 4.76 -7.90 10.89
C ARG A 209 4.26 -9.18 11.54
N VAL A 210 3.36 -9.05 12.49
CA VAL A 210 2.74 -10.15 13.23
C VAL A 210 1.25 -10.10 12.97
N ASP A 211 0.73 -11.13 12.32
CA ASP A 211 -0.70 -11.37 12.20
C ASP A 211 -1.10 -12.45 13.21
N GLY A 212 -2.07 -12.14 14.08
CA GLY A 212 -2.43 -13.05 15.17
C GLY A 212 -3.77 -12.71 15.80
N GLN A 213 -4.12 -13.44 16.85
CA GLN A 213 -5.33 -13.21 17.62
C GLN A 213 -4.94 -12.78 19.04
N THR A 214 -5.58 -11.74 19.55
CA THR A 214 -5.46 -11.40 20.98
C THR A 214 -6.14 -12.48 21.81
N THR A 215 -5.55 -12.81 22.95
CA THR A 215 -6.14 -13.73 23.94
C THR A 215 -6.38 -12.97 25.23
N ALA A 216 -7.51 -13.26 25.89
CA ALA A 216 -7.85 -12.73 27.20
C ALA A 216 -7.02 -13.37 28.32
#